data_AF-A0A1I5J8R4-F1
#
_entry.id   AF-A0A1I5J8R4-F1
#
_cell.length_a   1.000
_cell.length_b   1.000
_cell.length_c   1.000
_cell.angle_alpha   90.00
_cell.angle_beta   90.00
_cell.angle_gamma   90.00
#
_symmetry.space_group_name_H-M   'P 1'
#
loop_
_entity.id
_entity.type
_entity.pdbx_description
1 polymer ?
#
loop_
_entity_poly.entity_id
_entity_poly.type
_entity_poly.pdbx_seq_one_letter_code
_entity_poly.pdbx_strand_id
1 'polypeptide(L)'
;MAAEQSNHFTEQDKLEREHLNQDRESRESTAHGSHAENKHSTPSEEKTTTSRKDKRGFASMDAAMQRAIASKGGRAAHAQGVAHEFNSAEAREAGRKGGVAVSRNRQHMAEIGKKGGEAAHKKRQKDNSNSSV
;
A
#
# COMPACT_ATOMS: atom_id res chain seq x y z
N MET A 1 -6.16 -28.17 47.84
CA MET A 1 -5.75 -26.76 48.00
C MET A 1 -4.24 -26.72 47.80
N ALA A 2 -3.76 -26.37 46.61
CA ALA A 2 -2.33 -26.28 46.29
C ALA A 2 -1.98 -24.81 46.12
N ALA A 3 -1.01 -24.35 46.91
CA ALA A 3 -0.60 -22.97 47.03
C ALA A 3 0.37 -22.57 45.90
N GLU A 4 0.07 -21.39 45.36
CA GLU A 4 0.89 -20.37 44.68
C GLU A 4 2.33 -20.75 44.31
N GLN A 5 2.54 -20.99 43.01
CA GLN A 5 3.85 -20.84 42.39
C GLN A 5 4.12 -19.35 42.21
N SER A 6 5.01 -18.84 43.05
CA SER A 6 5.58 -17.49 42.96
C SER A 6 6.37 -17.32 41.66
N ASN A 7 5.91 -16.45 40.75
CA ASN A 7 6.71 -15.98 39.63
C ASN A 7 7.76 -14.99 40.14
N HIS A 8 8.92 -15.50 40.54
CA HIS A 8 10.08 -14.71 40.93
C HIS A 8 10.76 -14.16 39.67
N PHE A 9 10.25 -13.04 39.16
CA PHE A 9 10.77 -12.29 38.01
C PHE A 9 11.92 -11.39 38.48
N THR A 10 13.16 -11.87 38.32
CA THR A 10 14.38 -11.14 38.69
C THR A 10 14.66 -9.97 37.75
N GLU A 11 15.24 -8.88 38.27
CA GLU A 11 15.66 -7.69 37.52
C GLU A 11 16.62 -7.97 36.34
N GLN A 12 17.23 -9.17 36.27
CA GLN A 12 18.01 -9.62 35.11
C GLN A 12 17.14 -9.96 33.88
N ASP A 13 15.91 -10.43 34.07
CA ASP A 13 14.97 -10.72 32.97
C ASP A 13 14.41 -9.45 32.31
N LYS A 14 14.42 -8.31 33.03
CA LYS A 14 14.06 -7.01 32.45
C LYS A 14 15.08 -6.56 31.41
N LEU A 15 16.37 -6.79 31.67
CA LEU A 15 17.44 -6.34 30.78
C LEU A 15 17.57 -7.21 29.52
N GLU A 16 17.24 -8.51 29.57
CA GLU A 16 17.22 -9.35 28.36
C GLU A 16 16.02 -9.05 27.43
N ARG A 17 14.87 -8.63 27.97
CA ARG A 17 13.70 -8.27 27.14
C ARG A 17 13.83 -6.92 26.42
N GLU A 18 14.71 -6.03 26.86
CA GLU A 18 14.97 -4.79 26.13
C GLU A 18 15.82 -5.01 24.87
N HIS A 19 16.66 -6.06 24.83
CA HIS A 19 17.48 -6.36 23.65
C HIS A 19 16.74 -7.08 22.51
N LEU A 20 15.54 -7.62 22.74
CA LEU A 20 14.73 -8.28 21.70
C LEU A 20 13.75 -7.34 20.96
N ASN A 21 13.60 -6.08 21.40
CA ASN A 21 12.75 -5.10 20.73
C ASN A 21 13.49 -4.25 19.67
N GLN A 22 14.82 -4.28 19.63
CA GLN A 22 15.61 -3.51 18.63
C GLN A 22 15.66 -4.20 17.25
N ASP A 23 15.47 -5.51 17.17
CA ASP A 23 15.48 -6.25 15.89
C ASP A 23 14.13 -6.23 15.15
N ARG A 24 13.04 -5.80 15.80
CA ARG A 24 11.71 -5.71 15.17
C ARG A 24 11.56 -4.45 14.32
N GLU A 25 12.18 -3.32 14.69
CA GLU A 25 12.19 -2.12 13.86
C GLU A 25 13.03 -2.29 12.58
N SER A 26 13.93 -3.28 12.54
CA SER A 26 14.77 -3.55 11.37
C SER A 26 14.13 -4.49 10.33
N ARG A 27 12.92 -5.03 10.61
CA ARG A 27 12.27 -6.03 9.74
C ARG A 27 10.90 -5.63 9.20
N GLU A 28 10.41 -4.43 9.49
CA GLU A 28 9.30 -3.82 8.75
C GLU A 28 9.82 -2.96 7.60
N SER A 29 10.56 -3.60 6.69
CA SER A 29 10.88 -3.05 5.37
C SER A 29 10.53 -4.06 4.28
N THR A 30 9.40 -4.75 4.43
CA THR A 30 8.81 -5.52 3.34
C THR A 30 8.05 -4.58 2.42
N ALA A 31 8.66 -4.30 1.27
CA ALA A 31 7.99 -3.95 0.03
C ALA A 31 7.05 -2.72 0.08
N HIS A 32 7.63 -1.53 0.21
CA HIS A 32 7.10 -0.41 -0.54
C HIS A 32 7.39 -0.68 -2.02
N GLY A 33 6.42 -1.30 -2.70
CA GLY A 33 6.41 -1.42 -4.14
C GLY A 33 6.73 -0.05 -4.73
N SER A 34 7.75 -0.01 -5.58
CA SER A 34 8.21 1.17 -6.30
C SER A 34 7.02 1.86 -6.96
N HIS A 35 6.49 2.88 -6.29
CA HIS A 35 5.56 3.81 -6.90
C HIS A 35 6.41 4.58 -7.90
N ALA A 36 6.44 4.08 -9.14
CA ALA A 36 7.02 4.79 -10.26
C ALA A 36 6.46 6.21 -10.23
N GLU A 37 7.35 7.18 -9.98
CA GLU A 37 7.03 8.60 -10.06
C GLU A 37 6.37 8.86 -11.40
N ASN A 38 5.04 9.01 -11.38
CA ASN A 38 4.35 9.60 -12.50
C ASN A 38 4.71 11.09 -12.47
N LYS A 39 5.81 11.43 -13.15
CA LYS A 39 6.21 12.81 -13.43
C LYS A 39 5.06 13.44 -14.19
N HIS A 40 4.25 14.23 -13.48
CA HIS A 40 3.17 14.98 -14.07
C HIS A 40 3.79 16.06 -14.95
N SER A 41 3.92 15.74 -16.25
CA SER A 41 4.35 16.68 -17.27
C SER A 41 3.38 17.85 -17.31
N THR A 42 3.87 19.03 -16.94
CA THR A 42 3.19 20.31 -17.13
C THR A 42 2.85 20.50 -18.61
N PRO A 43 1.58 20.64 -19.02
CA PRO A 43 1.26 21.01 -20.39
C PRO A 43 1.55 22.50 -20.59
N SER A 44 2.41 22.74 -21.58
CA SER A 44 2.72 24.01 -22.23
C SER A 44 1.50 24.92 -22.40
N GLU A 45 1.73 26.21 -22.17
CA GLU A 45 0.80 27.31 -22.41
C GLU A 45 0.32 27.33 -23.86
N GLU A 46 -1.00 27.28 -24.06
CA GLU A 46 -1.64 27.79 -25.27
C GLU A 46 -2.84 28.68 -24.87
N LYS A 47 -2.74 29.95 -25.25
CA LYS A 47 -3.74 30.99 -24.99
C LYS A 47 -5.00 30.72 -25.81
N THR A 48 -6.15 30.53 -25.15
CA THR A 48 -7.46 30.81 -25.74
C THR A 48 -8.28 31.70 -24.80
N THR A 49 -8.61 32.87 -25.34
CA THR A 49 -9.41 33.93 -24.73
C THR A 49 -10.88 33.57 -24.78
N THR A 50 -11.48 33.12 -23.67
CA THR A 50 -12.94 33.22 -23.44
C THR A 50 -13.24 33.09 -21.95
N SER A 51 -13.86 34.13 -21.38
CA SER A 51 -14.49 34.15 -20.05
C SER A 51 -13.63 33.63 -18.89
N ARG A 52 -13.01 34.57 -18.15
CA ARG A 52 -12.34 34.28 -16.86
C ARG A 52 -13.38 33.75 -15.86
N LYS A 53 -13.72 32.46 -15.94
CA LYS A 53 -14.22 31.73 -14.78
C LYS A 53 -13.05 31.72 -13.82
N ASP A 54 -13.13 32.55 -12.78
CA ASP A 54 -12.13 32.54 -11.72
C ASP A 54 -11.92 31.08 -11.31
N LYS A 55 -10.67 30.62 -11.39
CA LYS A 55 -10.25 29.27 -11.00
C LYS A 55 -10.54 29.13 -9.51
N ARG A 56 -11.75 28.68 -9.18
CA ARG A 56 -12.27 28.51 -7.82
C ARG A 56 -12.47 27.03 -7.53
N GLY A 57 -12.35 26.69 -6.26
CA GLY A 57 -12.62 25.35 -5.77
C GLY A 57 -11.42 24.42 -5.78
N PHE A 58 -11.68 23.16 -5.44
CA PHE A 58 -10.68 22.17 -5.07
C PHE A 58 -9.67 21.86 -6.19
N ALA A 59 -10.09 21.94 -7.45
CA ALA A 59 -9.24 21.70 -8.62
C ALA A 59 -8.28 22.86 -8.94
N SER A 60 -8.49 24.03 -8.35
CA SER A 60 -7.64 25.22 -8.55
C SER A 60 -6.59 25.40 -7.46
N MET A 61 -6.60 24.54 -6.43
CA MET A 61 -5.64 24.55 -5.32
C MET A 61 -4.35 23.84 -5.71
N ASP A 62 -3.29 24.07 -4.91
CA ASP A 62 -2.06 23.27 -5.01
C ASP A 62 -2.33 21.78 -4.72
N ALA A 63 -1.64 20.89 -5.45
CA ALA A 63 -1.86 19.44 -5.37
C ALA A 63 -1.54 18.85 -3.99
N ALA A 64 -0.53 19.38 -3.30
CA ALA A 64 -0.20 18.93 -1.95
C ALA A 64 -1.32 19.33 -0.96
N MET A 65 -1.85 20.55 -1.11
CA MET A 65 -2.98 21.01 -0.32
C MET A 65 -4.26 20.21 -0.60
N GLN A 66 -4.53 19.90 -1.87
CA GLN A 66 -5.65 19.06 -2.29
C GLN A 66 -5.57 17.67 -1.63
N ARG A 67 -4.40 17.02 -1.69
CA ARG A 67 -4.16 15.72 -1.04
C ARG A 67 -4.33 15.81 0.48
N ALA A 68 -3.83 16.87 1.11
CA ALA A 68 -3.95 17.05 2.55
C ALA A 68 -5.41 17.18 2.99
N ILE A 69 -6.22 17.95 2.25
CA ILE A 69 -7.66 18.11 2.53
C ILE A 69 -8.39 16.79 2.28
N ALA A 70 -8.13 16.11 1.17
CA ALA A 70 -8.74 14.80 0.88
C ALA A 70 -8.41 13.76 1.96
N SER A 71 -7.15 13.71 2.40
CA SER A 71 -6.69 12.83 3.47
C SER A 71 -7.36 13.16 4.82
N LYS A 72 -7.50 14.45 5.16
CA LYS A 72 -8.21 14.87 6.37
C LYS A 72 -9.70 14.52 6.30
N GLY A 73 -10.34 14.74 5.15
CA GLY A 73 -11.76 14.40 4.93
C GLY A 73 -12.02 12.90 5.05
N GLY A 74 -11.17 12.06 4.45
CA GLY A 74 -11.29 10.61 4.58
C GLY A 74 -11.15 10.13 6.03
N ARG A 75 -10.15 10.63 6.76
CA ARG A 75 -9.98 10.31 8.19
C ARG A 75 -11.16 10.79 9.03
N ALA A 76 -11.67 12.00 8.76
CA ALA A 76 -12.82 12.54 9.46
C ALA A 76 -14.09 11.70 9.23
N ALA A 77 -14.35 11.26 8.00
CA ALA A 77 -15.51 10.42 7.67
C ALA A 77 -15.48 9.06 8.40
N HIS A 78 -14.30 8.44 8.54
CA HIS A 78 -14.12 7.24 9.36
C HIS A 78 -14.30 7.55 10.85
N ALA A 79 -13.69 8.62 11.36
CA ALA A 79 -13.85 9.01 12.76
C ALA A 79 -15.30 9.34 13.14
N GLN A 80 -16.08 9.88 12.20
CA GLN A 80 -17.50 10.20 12.37
C GLN A 80 -18.43 8.98 12.18
N GLY A 81 -17.91 7.82 11.75
CA GLY A 81 -18.72 6.63 11.50
C GLY A 81 -19.67 6.73 10.30
N VAL A 82 -19.49 7.74 9.44
CA VAL A 82 -20.27 7.91 8.19
C VAL A 82 -19.69 7.03 7.08
N ALA A 83 -18.38 6.79 7.13
CA ALA A 83 -17.70 5.91 6.17
C ALA A 83 -17.93 4.43 6.50
N HIS A 84 -17.92 3.60 5.46
CA HIS A 84 -17.96 2.16 5.59
C HIS A 84 -16.68 1.62 6.25
N GLU A 85 -16.82 0.78 7.27
CA GLU A 85 -15.70 0.12 7.92
C GLU A 85 -15.41 -1.22 7.27
N PHE A 86 -14.24 -1.33 6.64
CA PHE A 86 -13.80 -2.60 6.07
C PHE A 86 -13.35 -3.53 7.18
N ASN A 87 -14.22 -4.47 7.54
CA ASN A 87 -13.84 -5.57 8.40
C ASN A 87 -13.08 -6.65 7.60
N SER A 88 -12.22 -7.40 8.29
CA SER A 88 -11.39 -8.43 7.65
C SER A 88 -12.20 -9.56 7.00
N ALA A 89 -13.39 -9.86 7.51
CA ALA A 89 -14.24 -10.91 6.95
C ALA A 89 -14.80 -10.48 5.59
N GLU A 90 -15.33 -9.27 5.50
CA GLU A 90 -15.88 -8.69 4.28
C GLU A 90 -14.81 -8.46 3.22
N ALA A 91 -13.61 -8.00 3.62
CA ALA A 91 -12.49 -7.90 2.69
C ALA A 91 -12.17 -9.27 2.04
N ARG A 92 -12.23 -10.37 2.83
CA ARG A 92 -12.06 -11.73 2.32
C ARG A 92 -13.21 -12.15 1.41
N GLU A 93 -14.46 -11.83 1.77
CA GLU A 93 -15.62 -12.17 0.95
C GLU A 93 -15.61 -11.43 -0.39
N ALA A 94 -15.29 -10.14 -0.38
CA ALA A 94 -15.11 -9.32 -1.57
C ALA A 94 -13.97 -9.87 -2.43
N GLY A 95 -12.83 -10.21 -1.83
CA GLY A 95 -11.71 -10.85 -2.51
C GLY A 95 -12.08 -12.20 -3.14
N ARG A 96 -12.82 -13.05 -2.41
CA ARG A 96 -13.35 -14.32 -2.92
C ARG A 96 -14.29 -14.10 -4.10
N LYS A 97 -15.23 -13.15 -4.00
CA LYS A 97 -16.19 -12.83 -5.06
C LYS A 97 -15.48 -12.32 -6.32
N GLY A 98 -14.51 -11.42 -6.15
CA GLY A 98 -13.67 -10.92 -7.25
C GLY A 98 -12.85 -12.04 -7.89
N GLY A 99 -12.20 -12.88 -7.07
CA GLY A 99 -11.45 -14.03 -7.53
C GLY A 99 -12.30 -15.00 -8.36
N VAL A 100 -13.49 -15.35 -7.88
CA VAL A 100 -14.44 -16.20 -8.61
C VAL A 100 -14.89 -15.57 -9.92
N ALA A 101 -15.13 -14.25 -9.94
CA ALA A 101 -15.53 -13.54 -11.16
C ALA A 101 -14.41 -13.58 -12.22
N VAL A 102 -13.17 -13.34 -11.80
CA VAL A 102 -11.99 -13.33 -12.69
C VAL A 102 -11.59 -14.74 -13.13
N SER A 103 -11.74 -15.75 -12.27
CA SER A 103 -11.29 -17.12 -12.55
C SER A 103 -12.19 -17.91 -13.52
N ARG A 104 -13.30 -17.33 -14.01
CA ARG A 104 -14.22 -18.01 -14.94
C ARG A 104 -13.55 -18.40 -16.24
N ASN A 105 -12.68 -17.55 -16.79
CA ASN A 105 -11.92 -17.87 -18.00
C ASN A 105 -10.54 -18.41 -17.65
N ARG A 106 -10.48 -19.73 -17.41
CA ARG A 106 -9.24 -20.41 -17.02
C ARG A 106 -8.15 -20.31 -18.09
N GLN A 107 -8.49 -20.38 -19.38
CA GLN A 107 -7.52 -20.29 -20.48
C GLN A 107 -6.84 -18.92 -20.50
N HIS A 108 -7.63 -17.85 -20.41
CA HIS A 108 -7.11 -16.49 -20.34
C HIS A 108 -6.25 -16.26 -19.08
N MET A 109 -6.67 -16.78 -17.93
CA MET A 109 -5.87 -16.67 -16.70
C MET A 109 -4.53 -17.42 -16.79
N ALA A 110 -4.52 -18.59 -17.42
CA ALA A 110 -3.30 -19.34 -17.67
C ALA A 110 -2.35 -18.59 -18.62
N GLU A 111 -2.88 -17.94 -19.66
CA GLU A 111 -2.10 -17.11 -20.58
C GLU A 111 -1.48 -15.89 -19.89
N ILE A 112 -2.26 -15.17 -19.08
CA ILE A 112 -1.75 -14.06 -18.25
C ILE A 112 -0.65 -14.55 -17.31
N GLY A 113 -0.89 -15.68 -16.61
CA GLY A 113 0.09 -16.28 -15.71
C GLY A 113 1.38 -16.67 -16.41
N LYS A 114 1.28 -17.29 -17.59
CA LYS A 114 2.43 -17.65 -18.43
C LYS A 114 3.23 -16.41 -18.83
N LYS A 115 2.57 -15.37 -19.34
CA LYS A 115 3.22 -14.12 -19.75
C LYS A 115 3.91 -13.43 -18.56
N GLY A 116 3.28 -13.43 -17.39
CA GLY A 116 3.88 -12.92 -16.16
C GLY A 116 5.13 -13.68 -15.73
N GLY A 117 5.08 -15.02 -15.78
CA GLY A 117 6.23 -15.89 -15.48
C GLY A 117 7.40 -15.68 -16.46
N GLU A 118 7.11 -15.59 -17.76
CA GLU A 118 8.13 -15.32 -18.78
C GLU A 118 8.80 -13.95 -18.59
N ALA A 119 8.03 -12.91 -18.26
CA ALA A 119 8.56 -11.57 -17.99
C ALA A 119 9.48 -11.56 -16.75
N ALA A 120 9.06 -12.24 -15.68
CA ALA A 120 9.88 -12.38 -14.47
C ALA A 120 11.18 -13.14 -14.74
N HIS A 121 11.12 -14.21 -15.54
CA HIS A 121 12.30 -14.99 -15.92
C HIS A 121 13.28 -14.19 -16.78
N LYS A 122 12.79 -13.48 -17.81
CA LYS A 122 13.62 -12.61 -18.65
C LYS A 122 14.30 -11.50 -17.85
N LYS A 123 13.60 -10.90 -16.89
CA LYS A 123 14.20 -9.90 -15.98
C LYS A 123 15.36 -10.50 -15.18
N ARG A 124 15.17 -11.67 -14.57
CA ARG A 124 16.23 -12.36 -13.81
C ARG A 124 17.44 -12.71 -14.68
N GLN A 125 17.22 -13.18 -15.91
CA GLN A 125 18.31 -13.45 -16.85
C GLN A 125 19.08 -12.16 -17.20
N LYS A 126 18.37 -11.05 -17.42
CA LYS A 126 19.00 -9.74 -17.70
C LYS A 126 19.81 -9.23 -16.50
N ASP A 127 19.26 -9.34 -15.30
CA ASP A 127 19.93 -8.91 -14.06
C ASP A 127 21.23 -9.73 -13.84
N ASN A 128 21.18 -11.05 -14.07
CA ASN A 128 22.36 -11.92 -14.00
C ASN A 128 23.39 -11.67 -15.11
N SER A 129 22.96 -11.30 -16.32
CA SER A 129 23.90 -10.94 -17.39
C SER A 129 24.58 -9.59 -17.14
N ASN A 130 23.92 -8.68 -16.43
CA ASN A 130 24.47 -7.36 -16.10
C ASN A 130 25.41 -7.40 -14.88
N SER A 131 25.37 -8.45 -14.06
CA SER A 131 26.29 -8.63 -12.93
C SER A 131 27.55 -9.43 -13.29
N SER A 132 27.62 -9.98 -14.50
CA SER A 132 28.77 -10.77 -14.98
C SER A 132 29.69 -10.00 -15.95
N VAL A 133 29.54 -8.67 -16.04
CA VAL A 133 30.36 -7.74 -16.84
C VAL A 133 30.90 -6.69 -15.90
#